data_AF-A0A537KYI1-F1
#
_entry.id   AF-A0A537KYI1-F1
#
_cell.length_a   1.000
_cell.length_b   1.000
_cell.length_c   1.000
_cell.angle_alpha   90.00
_cell.angle_beta   90.00
_cell.angle_gamma   90.00
#
_symmetry.space_group_name_H-M   'P 1'
#
loop_
_entity.id
_entity.type
_entity.pdbx_description
1 polymer ?
#
loop_
_entity_poly.entity_id
_entity_poly.type
_entity_poly.pdbx_seq_one_letter_code
_entity_poly.pdbx_strand_id
1 'polypeptide(L)'
;MLNHVRTLILNTDSTQAYPPDYPGEEHCPPGYAKKSLRGPLGRFRVLLFGSIPDRALLNLRLLQFMTLLHGSELAGTLVLDDARITYLPLDDDSFVNLWLAGPRVTRLTGTAEGIASRQGDFRRDDKLSWSWRLTADSGTQATIKWADETGAETTKVLTYSASSLTGPVLLPGSTTAFTFVSTTGASWLIEDLARPASGLADIARRTDDISAEMEEELFAGGLDDANLRSRHKDHPELLERLAARLMALARRTAEA
;
A
#
# COMPACT_ATOMS: atom_id res chain seq x y z
N MET A 1 -1.11 -23.27 6.23
CA MET A 1 -1.67 -22.00 6.75
C MET A 1 -2.50 -21.33 5.64
N LEU A 2 -3.76 -20.91 5.87
CA LEU A 2 -4.59 -20.25 4.84
C LEU A 2 -3.82 -19.12 4.15
N ASN A 3 -3.99 -18.95 2.83
CA ASN A 3 -3.29 -17.91 2.06
C ASN A 3 -1.76 -17.98 2.24
N HIS A 4 -1.19 -19.19 2.33
CA HIS A 4 0.16 -19.44 2.86
C HIS A 4 1.23 -18.48 2.34
N VAL A 5 1.47 -18.51 1.02
CA VAL A 5 2.50 -17.70 0.36
C VAL A 5 2.20 -16.20 0.50
N ARG A 6 0.94 -15.78 0.35
CA ARG A 6 0.53 -14.37 0.53
C ARG A 6 0.88 -13.88 1.93
N THR A 7 0.55 -14.66 2.96
CA THR A 7 0.82 -14.31 4.36
C THR A 7 2.32 -14.23 4.63
N LEU A 8 3.12 -15.14 4.07
CA LEU A 8 4.58 -15.12 4.20
C LEU A 8 5.22 -13.93 3.50
N ILE A 9 4.77 -13.56 2.30
CA ILE A 9 5.27 -12.36 1.60
C ILE A 9 4.85 -11.08 2.34
N LEU A 10 3.60 -11.01 2.82
CA LEU A 10 3.09 -9.87 3.60
C LEU A 10 3.90 -9.68 4.89
N ASN A 11 4.14 -10.78 5.59
CA ASN A 11 4.85 -10.85 6.86
C ASN A 11 4.47 -9.72 7.84
N THR A 12 3.18 -9.67 8.19
CA THR A 12 2.63 -8.66 9.11
C THR A 12 1.76 -9.35 10.15
N ASP A 13 1.77 -8.86 11.39
CA ASP A 13 1.00 -9.45 12.48
C ASP A 13 -0.49 -9.47 12.18
N SER A 14 -1.14 -10.60 12.48
CA SER A 14 -2.60 -10.77 12.34
C SER A 14 -3.41 -9.93 13.34
N THR A 15 -2.77 -9.37 14.37
CA THR A 15 -3.41 -8.50 15.37
C THR A 15 -3.73 -7.10 14.85
N GLN A 16 -3.13 -6.69 13.74
CA GLN A 16 -3.44 -5.44 13.04
C GLN A 16 -4.55 -5.65 12.00
N ALA A 17 -5.66 -6.26 12.40
CA ALA A 17 -6.79 -6.48 11.51
C ALA A 17 -7.46 -5.14 11.18
N TYR A 18 -7.44 -4.76 9.90
CA TYR A 18 -8.21 -3.64 9.39
C TYR A 18 -9.66 -4.08 9.16
N PRO A 19 -10.62 -3.14 9.11
CA PRO A 19 -11.98 -3.44 8.70
C PRO A 19 -12.03 -4.20 7.36
N PRO A 20 -12.98 -5.13 7.15
CA PRO A 20 -13.06 -5.90 5.91
C PRO A 20 -13.28 -5.05 4.64
N ASP A 21 -13.78 -3.82 4.79
CA ASP A 21 -13.96 -2.85 3.71
C ASP A 21 -12.72 -1.97 3.47
N TYR A 22 -11.62 -2.20 4.20
CA TYR A 22 -10.37 -1.51 3.96
C TYR A 22 -9.75 -1.94 2.61
N PRO A 23 -9.12 -1.04 1.83
CA PRO A 23 -8.68 -1.34 0.47
C PRO A 23 -7.77 -2.57 0.36
N GLY A 24 -8.22 -3.57 -0.40
CA GLY A 24 -7.51 -4.83 -0.67
C GLY A 24 -7.25 -5.69 0.57
N GLU A 25 -8.00 -5.48 1.65
CA GLU A 25 -7.86 -6.26 2.86
C GLU A 25 -8.33 -7.70 2.64
N GLU A 26 -7.51 -8.64 3.10
CA GLU A 26 -7.71 -10.06 2.88
C GLU A 26 -7.44 -10.82 4.16
N HIS A 27 -8.07 -11.98 4.29
CA HIS A 27 -7.95 -12.79 5.48
C HIS A 27 -6.50 -13.19 5.75
N CYS A 28 -6.01 -12.83 6.94
CA CYS A 28 -4.75 -13.32 7.48
C CYS A 28 -5.06 -14.38 8.56
N PRO A 29 -4.36 -15.53 8.55
CA PRO A 29 -4.49 -16.56 9.58
C PRO A 29 -4.45 -15.98 11.00
N PRO A 30 -5.46 -16.28 11.84
CA PRO A 30 -5.46 -15.82 13.23
C PRO A 30 -4.21 -16.29 13.97
N GLY A 31 -3.56 -15.38 14.69
CA GLY A 31 -2.36 -15.68 15.48
C GLY A 31 -1.07 -15.77 14.66
N TYR A 32 -1.09 -15.48 13.35
CA TYR A 32 0.15 -15.28 12.62
C TYR A 32 0.89 -14.08 13.23
N ALA A 33 2.14 -14.32 13.61
CA ALA A 33 3.07 -13.33 14.13
C ALA A 33 4.15 -13.04 13.09
N LYS A 34 4.46 -11.77 12.92
CA LYS A 34 5.48 -11.29 12.00
C LYS A 34 6.84 -11.90 12.34
N LYS A 35 7.50 -12.40 11.30
CA LYS A 35 8.86 -12.94 11.35
C LYS A 35 9.89 -11.82 11.21
N SER A 36 11.00 -11.94 11.93
CA SER A 36 12.04 -10.91 11.98
C SER A 36 13.00 -11.03 10.79
N LEU A 37 12.66 -10.41 9.65
CA LEU A 37 13.54 -10.31 8.48
C LEU A 37 14.60 -9.21 8.71
N ARG A 38 15.80 -9.58 9.16
CA ARG A 38 16.93 -8.67 9.38
C ARG A 38 17.91 -8.69 8.22
N GLY A 39 18.83 -7.73 8.19
CA GLY A 39 19.93 -7.71 7.24
C GLY A 39 19.45 -7.74 5.78
N PRO A 40 20.00 -8.63 4.93
CA PRO A 40 19.65 -8.67 3.51
C PRO A 40 18.15 -8.89 3.22
N LEU A 41 17.48 -9.80 3.94
CA LEU A 41 16.04 -10.07 3.73
C LEU A 41 15.16 -8.87 4.07
N GLY A 42 15.52 -8.14 5.15
CA GLY A 42 14.85 -6.90 5.52
C GLY A 42 15.00 -5.82 4.44
N ARG A 43 16.21 -5.67 3.89
CA ARG A 43 16.48 -4.74 2.78
C ARG A 43 15.73 -5.15 1.51
N PHE A 44 15.67 -6.45 1.19
CA PHE A 44 14.91 -6.96 0.05
C PHE A 44 13.42 -6.65 0.18
N ARG A 45 12.84 -6.84 1.37
CA ARG A 45 11.44 -6.47 1.63
C ARG A 45 11.18 -4.98 1.42
N VAL A 46 12.13 -4.11 1.75
CA VAL A 46 12.05 -2.66 1.47
C VAL A 46 12.05 -2.37 -0.03
N LEU A 47 12.75 -3.15 -0.85
CA LEU A 47 12.70 -2.98 -2.33
C LEU A 47 11.32 -3.33 -2.92
N LEU A 48 10.60 -4.27 -2.29
CA LEU A 48 9.27 -4.69 -2.73
C LEU A 48 8.16 -3.72 -2.30
N PHE A 49 8.21 -3.27 -1.04
CA PHE A 49 7.10 -2.54 -0.44
C PHE A 49 7.40 -1.07 -0.11
N GLY A 50 8.66 -0.64 -0.16
CA GLY A 50 9.09 0.65 0.38
C GLY A 50 9.53 0.56 1.84
N SER A 51 10.04 1.68 2.37
CA SER A 51 10.62 1.74 3.72
C SER A 51 9.58 1.82 4.83
N ILE A 52 8.48 2.54 4.59
CA ILE A 52 7.40 2.77 5.57
C ILE A 52 6.03 2.63 4.87
N PRO A 53 5.72 1.45 4.27
CA PRO A 53 4.46 1.25 3.60
C PRO A 53 3.29 1.31 4.57
N ASP A 54 2.22 1.97 4.16
CA ASP A 54 0.93 1.83 4.83
C ASP A 54 0.22 0.54 4.38
N ARG A 55 -0.90 0.22 5.06
CA ARG A 55 -1.65 -1.02 4.78
C ARG A 55 -2.17 -1.06 3.35
N ALA A 56 -2.66 0.06 2.82
CA ALA A 56 -3.16 0.15 1.46
C ALA A 56 -2.07 -0.17 0.42
N LEU A 57 -0.84 0.35 0.59
CA LEU A 57 0.27 0.00 -0.29
C LEU A 57 0.63 -1.49 -0.19
N LEU A 58 0.71 -2.05 1.03
CA LEU A 58 0.97 -3.48 1.24
C LEU A 58 -0.05 -4.35 0.52
N ASN A 59 -1.34 -4.04 0.67
CA ASN A 59 -2.44 -4.80 0.06
C ASN A 59 -2.41 -4.70 -1.46
N LEU A 60 -2.22 -3.50 -2.03
CA LEU A 60 -2.09 -3.32 -3.47
C LEU A 60 -0.90 -4.11 -4.03
N ARG A 61 0.27 -4.02 -3.39
CA ARG A 61 1.46 -4.75 -3.84
C ARG A 61 1.27 -6.25 -3.75
N LEU A 62 0.60 -6.75 -2.71
CA LEU A 62 0.28 -8.17 -2.62
C LEU A 62 -0.68 -8.62 -3.70
N LEU A 63 -1.71 -7.84 -4.02
CA LEU A 63 -2.62 -8.16 -5.12
C LEU A 63 -1.85 -8.28 -6.44
N GLN A 64 -0.96 -7.32 -6.71
CA GLN A 64 -0.07 -7.35 -7.88
C GLN A 64 0.88 -8.55 -7.88
N PHE A 65 1.50 -8.87 -6.74
CA PHE A 65 2.40 -10.01 -6.59
C PHE A 65 1.68 -11.35 -6.69
N MET A 66 0.50 -11.48 -6.11
CA MET A 66 -0.31 -12.70 -6.23
C MET A 66 -0.81 -12.88 -7.67
N THR A 67 -1.16 -11.81 -8.37
CA THR A 67 -1.49 -11.83 -9.81
C THR A 67 -0.33 -12.34 -10.64
N LEU A 68 0.87 -11.80 -10.38
CA LEU A 68 2.08 -12.29 -11.01
C LEU A 68 2.33 -13.78 -10.71
N LEU A 69 2.26 -14.18 -9.45
CA LEU A 69 2.57 -15.55 -9.03
C LEU A 69 1.58 -16.58 -9.60
N HIS A 70 0.27 -16.28 -9.61
CA HIS A 70 -0.75 -17.14 -10.20
C HIS A 70 -0.67 -17.20 -11.74
N GLY A 71 -0.14 -16.15 -12.37
CA GLY A 71 0.11 -16.12 -13.82
C GLY A 71 1.45 -16.72 -14.23
N SER A 72 2.33 -17.03 -13.26
CA SER A 72 3.69 -17.50 -13.53
C SER A 72 3.77 -19.02 -13.68
N GLU A 73 4.91 -19.52 -14.17
CA GLU A 73 5.22 -20.95 -14.16
C GLU A 73 5.27 -21.57 -12.76
N LEU A 74 5.35 -20.73 -11.71
CA LEU A 74 5.37 -21.15 -10.31
C LEU A 74 3.98 -21.26 -9.67
N ALA A 75 2.89 -20.98 -10.41
CA ALA A 75 1.52 -20.99 -9.87
C ALA A 75 1.16 -22.29 -9.13
N GLY A 76 1.56 -23.44 -9.67
CA GLY A 76 1.33 -24.75 -9.05
C GLY A 76 2.02 -24.93 -7.69
N THR A 77 3.08 -24.17 -7.41
CA THR A 77 3.80 -24.24 -6.13
C THR A 77 3.08 -23.52 -4.99
N LEU A 78 2.17 -22.59 -5.30
CA LEU A 78 1.49 -21.76 -4.30
C LEU A 78 0.58 -22.55 -3.35
N VAL A 79 0.14 -23.74 -3.79
CA VAL A 79 -0.87 -24.57 -3.10
C VAL A 79 -0.28 -25.83 -2.48
N LEU A 80 1.03 -26.07 -2.62
CA LEU A 80 1.66 -27.30 -2.14
C LEU A 80 1.60 -27.44 -0.62
N ASP A 81 1.86 -26.35 0.12
CA ASP A 81 1.86 -26.36 1.58
C ASP A 81 0.45 -26.16 2.17
N ASP A 82 -0.40 -25.37 1.51
CA ASP A 82 -1.82 -25.19 1.86
C ASP A 82 -2.60 -24.66 0.66
N ALA A 83 -3.57 -25.45 0.18
CA ALA A 83 -4.37 -25.12 -0.99
C ALA A 83 -5.53 -24.14 -0.72
N ARG A 84 -5.77 -23.76 0.54
CA ARG A 84 -6.89 -22.88 0.89
C ARG A 84 -6.53 -21.43 0.58
N ILE A 85 -7.27 -20.81 -0.35
CA ILE A 85 -7.06 -19.44 -0.83
C ILE A 85 -8.38 -18.66 -0.75
N THR A 86 -8.37 -17.45 -0.18
CA THR A 86 -9.56 -16.58 -0.04
C THR A 86 -9.54 -15.34 -0.94
N TYR A 87 -8.37 -14.95 -1.44
CA TYR A 87 -8.20 -13.75 -2.25
C TYR A 87 -8.52 -13.99 -3.75
N LEU A 88 -9.04 -15.18 -4.08
CA LEU A 88 -9.49 -15.50 -5.44
C LEU A 88 -10.99 -15.29 -5.57
N PRO A 89 -11.48 -14.78 -6.71
CA PRO A 89 -10.71 -14.34 -7.89
C PRO A 89 -9.87 -13.09 -7.62
N LEU A 90 -8.73 -12.96 -8.32
CA LEU A 90 -7.92 -11.75 -8.26
C LEU A 90 -8.64 -10.64 -9.01
N ASP A 91 -9.21 -9.70 -8.26
CA ASP A 91 -9.95 -8.57 -8.82
C ASP A 91 -9.37 -7.24 -8.34
N ASP A 92 -8.85 -6.46 -9.28
CA ASP A 92 -8.29 -5.12 -9.06
C ASP A 92 -9.39 -4.05 -8.89
N ASP A 93 -10.66 -4.40 -9.09
CA ASP A 93 -11.80 -3.47 -9.08
C ASP A 93 -11.86 -2.68 -7.77
N SER A 94 -11.44 -3.23 -6.63
CA SER A 94 -11.44 -2.49 -5.36
C SER A 94 -10.58 -1.22 -5.42
N PHE A 95 -9.33 -1.31 -5.86
CA PHE A 95 -8.44 -0.13 -5.97
C PHE A 95 -8.82 0.78 -7.14
N VAL A 96 -9.20 0.20 -8.28
CA VAL A 96 -9.62 0.98 -9.45
C VAL A 96 -10.86 1.80 -9.14
N ASN A 97 -11.88 1.20 -8.52
CA ASN A 97 -13.10 1.90 -8.13
C ASN A 97 -12.83 2.99 -7.10
N LEU A 98 -11.94 2.76 -6.13
CA LEU A 98 -11.54 3.80 -5.17
C LEU A 98 -10.82 4.97 -5.85
N TRP A 99 -9.94 4.70 -6.81
CA TRP A 99 -9.28 5.77 -7.56
C TRP A 99 -10.22 6.53 -8.49
N LEU A 100 -11.22 5.87 -9.06
CA LEU A 100 -12.25 6.50 -9.91
C LEU A 100 -13.25 7.31 -9.07
N ALA A 101 -13.63 6.82 -7.88
CA ALA A 101 -14.52 7.53 -6.96
C ALA A 101 -13.90 8.85 -6.46
N GLY A 102 -12.57 8.89 -6.30
CA GLY A 102 -11.85 10.09 -5.87
C GLY A 102 -11.87 10.28 -4.34
N PRO A 103 -11.51 11.48 -3.85
CA PRO A 103 -11.47 11.75 -2.43
C PRO A 103 -12.86 11.70 -1.80
N ARG A 104 -12.94 11.10 -0.61
CA ARG A 104 -14.15 11.04 0.20
C ARG A 104 -14.16 12.17 1.21
N VAL A 105 -15.31 12.84 1.35
CA VAL A 105 -15.52 13.88 2.37
C VAL A 105 -16.58 13.40 3.35
N THR A 106 -16.23 13.36 4.62
CA THR A 106 -17.15 13.08 5.73
C THR A 106 -17.28 14.33 6.59
N ARG A 107 -18.48 14.90 6.68
CA ARG A 107 -18.76 15.99 7.61
C ARG A 107 -18.75 15.47 9.05
N LEU A 108 -17.97 16.11 9.91
CA LEU A 108 -17.86 15.78 11.33
C LEU A 108 -18.77 16.66 12.19
N THR A 109 -18.79 17.97 11.93
CA THR A 109 -19.60 18.97 12.65
C THR A 109 -20.13 20.05 11.72
N GLY A 110 -21.18 20.75 12.18
CA GLY A 110 -21.83 21.82 11.42
C GLY A 110 -22.77 21.31 10.31
N THR A 111 -23.30 22.24 9.53
CA THR A 111 -24.22 21.95 8.40
C THR A 111 -23.61 22.29 7.04
N ALA A 112 -22.45 22.94 7.02
CA ALA A 112 -21.79 23.33 5.79
C ALA A 112 -21.28 22.11 5.01
N GLU A 113 -21.51 22.13 3.70
CA GLU A 113 -20.99 21.14 2.77
C GLU A 113 -19.58 21.50 2.31
N GLY A 114 -18.83 20.46 1.92
CA GLY A 114 -17.50 20.59 1.37
C GLY A 114 -17.29 19.56 0.26
N ILE A 115 -16.51 19.93 -0.75
CA ILE A 115 -16.22 19.10 -1.91
C ILE A 115 -14.70 18.98 -2.04
N ALA A 116 -14.23 17.75 -2.19
CA ALA A 116 -12.84 17.46 -2.52
C ALA A 116 -12.74 17.01 -3.99
N SER A 117 -11.66 17.39 -4.67
CA SER A 117 -11.37 16.95 -6.03
C SER A 117 -9.87 16.92 -6.28
N ARG A 118 -9.39 15.96 -7.07
CA ARG A 118 -7.97 15.92 -7.48
C ARG A 118 -7.73 16.93 -8.60
N GLN A 119 -6.72 17.77 -8.43
CA GLN A 119 -6.28 18.76 -9.43
C GLN A 119 -5.19 18.21 -10.36
N GLY A 120 -4.90 16.90 -10.27
CA GLY A 120 -3.88 16.23 -11.06
C GLY A 120 -3.67 14.79 -10.59
N ASP A 121 -2.63 14.14 -11.13
CA ASP A 121 -2.32 12.76 -10.80
C ASP A 121 -1.67 12.65 -9.42
N PHE A 122 -2.37 12.06 -8.45
CA PHE A 122 -1.87 11.88 -7.09
C PHE A 122 -1.11 10.55 -6.99
N ARG A 123 0.22 10.59 -7.08
CA ARG A 123 1.07 9.39 -7.02
C ARG A 123 2.08 9.41 -5.88
N ARG A 124 2.29 8.26 -5.23
CA ARG A 124 3.19 8.05 -4.09
C ARG A 124 3.73 6.62 -4.08
N ASP A 125 4.92 6.39 -3.52
CA ASP A 125 5.54 5.05 -3.36
C ASP A 125 5.80 4.66 -1.91
N ASP A 126 5.50 5.57 -0.98
CA ASP A 126 5.68 5.41 0.46
C ASP A 126 4.36 5.06 1.15
N LYS A 127 3.30 5.86 0.92
CA LYS A 127 1.96 5.66 1.50
C LYS A 127 0.88 6.01 0.50
N LEU A 128 -0.17 5.21 0.42
CA LEU A 128 -1.30 5.46 -0.47
C LEU A 128 -2.47 6.15 0.23
N SER A 129 -2.74 5.83 1.49
CA SER A 129 -3.86 6.35 2.26
C SER A 129 -3.51 7.69 2.91
N TRP A 130 -4.34 8.70 2.67
CA TRP A 130 -4.18 10.03 3.24
C TRP A 130 -5.46 10.50 3.89
N SER A 131 -5.33 11.19 5.03
CA SER A 131 -6.45 11.76 5.76
C SER A 131 -6.11 13.15 6.28
N TRP A 132 -7.01 14.11 6.04
CA TRP A 132 -6.93 15.47 6.56
C TRP A 132 -8.18 15.77 7.37
N ARG A 133 -8.01 16.39 8.53
CA ARG A 133 -9.10 17.00 9.29
C ARG A 133 -9.03 18.50 9.12
N LEU A 134 -10.07 19.09 8.54
CA LEU A 134 -10.21 20.53 8.42
C LEU A 134 -11.26 21.02 9.41
N THR A 135 -10.97 22.13 10.09
CA THR A 135 -11.92 22.82 10.98
C THR A 135 -11.95 24.30 10.61
N ALA A 136 -13.14 24.84 10.36
CA ALA A 136 -13.32 26.28 10.17
C ALA A 136 -13.34 26.98 11.54
N ASP A 137 -12.26 27.68 11.88
CA ASP A 137 -12.05 28.29 13.20
C ASP A 137 -12.76 29.64 13.32
N SER A 138 -12.89 30.36 12.20
CA SER A 138 -13.58 31.66 12.13
C SER A 138 -14.17 31.89 10.74
N GLY A 139 -14.75 33.06 10.50
CA GLY A 139 -15.24 33.40 9.16
C GLY A 139 -14.16 33.46 8.08
N THR A 140 -12.88 33.56 8.42
CA THR A 140 -11.77 33.73 7.46
C THR A 140 -10.60 32.78 7.68
N GLN A 141 -10.67 31.89 8.68
CA GLN A 141 -9.57 30.99 9.00
C GLN A 141 -10.06 29.57 9.22
N ALA A 142 -9.27 28.61 8.74
CA ALA A 142 -9.44 27.19 9.00
C ALA A 142 -8.11 26.54 9.34
N THR A 143 -8.17 25.51 10.17
CA THR A 143 -7.02 24.69 10.54
C THR A 143 -7.13 23.33 9.85
N ILE A 144 -6.08 22.93 9.16
CA ILE A 144 -5.90 21.57 8.64
C ILE A 144 -4.93 20.82 9.54
N LYS A 145 -5.33 19.61 9.95
CA LYS A 145 -4.48 18.63 10.64
C LYS A 145 -4.35 17.36 9.80
N TRP A 146 -3.16 16.78 9.75
CA TRP A 146 -2.90 15.51 9.05
C TRP A 146 -1.67 14.82 9.67
N ALA A 147 -1.50 13.52 9.41
CA ALA A 147 -0.26 12.83 9.73
C ALA A 147 0.71 12.95 8.55
N ASP A 148 1.95 13.33 8.80
CA ASP A 148 2.97 13.42 7.77
C ASP A 148 3.52 12.02 7.35
N GLU A 149 4.55 12.03 6.50
CA GLU A 149 5.21 10.82 6.01
C GLU A 149 5.79 9.97 7.15
N THR A 150 6.15 10.57 8.29
CA THR A 150 6.65 9.89 9.49
C THR A 150 5.53 9.43 10.43
N GLY A 151 4.29 9.87 10.17
CA GLY A 151 3.14 9.64 11.04
C GLY A 151 2.98 10.70 12.13
N ALA A 152 3.80 11.75 12.15
CA ALA A 152 3.67 12.84 13.09
C ALA A 152 2.50 13.76 12.73
N GLU A 153 1.70 14.15 13.72
CA GLU A 153 0.60 15.09 13.50
C GLU A 153 1.16 16.47 13.14
N THR A 154 0.77 16.97 11.97
CA THR A 154 1.13 18.28 11.45
C THR A 154 -0.11 19.15 11.36
N THR A 155 0.07 20.46 11.55
CA THR A 155 -1.02 21.45 11.49
C THR A 155 -0.66 22.61 10.57
N LYS A 156 -1.63 23.09 9.80
CA LYS A 156 -1.50 24.28 8.93
C LYS A 156 -2.74 25.16 9.08
N VAL A 157 -2.53 26.45 9.30
CA VAL A 157 -3.60 27.45 9.28
C VAL A 157 -3.76 27.99 7.86
N LEU A 158 -4.99 28.04 7.40
CA LEU A 158 -5.42 28.59 6.12
C LEU A 158 -6.19 29.87 6.35
N THR A 159 -5.99 30.84 5.46
CA THR A 159 -6.83 32.05 5.41
C THR A 159 -7.66 32.01 4.12
N TYR A 160 -8.95 32.31 4.21
CA TYR A 160 -9.89 32.34 3.09
C TYR A 160 -10.87 33.51 3.22
N SER A 161 -11.58 33.84 2.14
CA SER A 161 -12.59 34.91 2.13
C SER A 161 -13.93 34.44 2.69
N ALA A 162 -14.45 35.14 3.70
CA ALA A 162 -15.68 34.78 4.42
C ALA A 162 -16.98 34.81 3.60
N SER A 163 -16.99 35.54 2.49
CA SER A 163 -18.22 35.94 1.78
C SER A 163 -18.63 35.04 0.61
N SER A 164 -17.89 33.96 0.34
CA SER A 164 -18.21 33.00 -0.74
C SER A 164 -17.60 31.63 -0.46
N LEU A 165 -17.91 30.65 -1.32
CA LEU A 165 -17.20 29.38 -1.41
C LEU A 165 -15.69 29.66 -1.34
N THR A 166 -14.93 28.93 -0.51
CA THR A 166 -13.48 29.10 -0.53
C THR A 166 -12.97 28.82 -1.94
N GLY A 167 -11.94 29.55 -2.39
CA GLY A 167 -11.14 29.05 -3.51
C GLY A 167 -10.66 27.62 -3.19
N PRO A 168 -10.36 26.79 -4.20
CA PRO A 168 -9.84 25.45 -3.97
C PRO A 168 -8.55 25.53 -3.16
N VAL A 169 -8.53 24.92 -1.98
CA VAL A 169 -7.35 24.86 -1.14
C VAL A 169 -6.68 23.51 -1.30
N LEU A 170 -5.42 23.52 -1.73
CA LEU A 170 -4.63 22.31 -1.88
C LEU A 170 -4.32 21.68 -0.51
N LEU A 171 -4.69 20.42 -0.35
CA LEU A 171 -4.42 19.64 0.85
C LEU A 171 -2.94 19.26 0.89
N PRO A 172 -2.24 19.52 2.01
CA PRO A 172 -0.81 19.27 2.14
C PRO A 172 -0.41 17.84 1.76
N GLY A 173 0.65 17.69 0.96
CA GLY A 173 1.18 16.39 0.55
C GLY A 173 0.46 15.72 -0.63
N SER A 174 -0.55 16.38 -1.22
CA SER A 174 -1.37 15.79 -2.29
C SER A 174 -1.62 16.75 -3.47
N THR A 175 -2.25 16.23 -4.52
CA THR A 175 -2.86 17.04 -5.59
C THR A 175 -4.34 17.34 -5.31
N THR A 176 -4.84 16.99 -4.13
CA THR A 176 -6.26 17.06 -3.77
C THR A 176 -6.58 18.45 -3.26
N ALA A 177 -7.54 19.11 -3.91
CA ALA A 177 -8.07 20.38 -3.45
C ALA A 177 -9.39 20.19 -2.72
N PHE A 178 -9.60 20.98 -1.69
CA PHE A 178 -10.84 21.04 -0.94
C PHE A 178 -11.45 22.42 -1.01
N THR A 179 -12.76 22.44 -1.20
CA THR A 179 -13.57 23.64 -1.36
C THR A 179 -14.78 23.53 -0.45
N PHE A 180 -15.05 24.56 0.35
CA PHE A 180 -16.14 24.52 1.32
C PHE A 180 -16.80 25.89 1.46
N VAL A 181 -18.01 25.90 2.01
CA VAL A 181 -18.67 27.13 2.45
C VAL A 181 -18.38 27.30 3.94
N SER A 182 -17.84 28.45 4.33
CA SER A 182 -17.44 28.68 5.71
C SER A 182 -18.63 28.80 6.65
N THR A 183 -18.64 28.00 7.70
CA THR A 183 -19.44 28.24 8.90
C THR A 183 -18.56 27.90 10.09
N THR A 184 -18.27 28.90 10.93
CA THR A 184 -17.42 28.71 12.12
C THR A 184 -17.88 27.49 12.92
N GLY A 185 -16.94 26.60 13.27
CA GLY A 185 -17.21 25.35 13.97
C GLY A 185 -17.56 24.15 13.08
N ALA A 186 -17.69 24.34 11.76
CA ALA A 186 -17.81 23.24 10.82
C ALA A 186 -16.47 22.50 10.68
N SER A 187 -16.55 21.17 10.55
CA SER A 187 -15.37 20.32 10.41
C SER A 187 -15.64 19.15 9.47
N TRP A 188 -14.60 18.76 8.74
CA TRP A 188 -14.63 17.69 7.76
C TRP A 188 -13.42 16.79 7.93
N LEU A 189 -13.64 15.50 7.71
CA LEU A 189 -12.60 14.52 7.42
C LEU A 189 -12.56 14.32 5.90
N ILE A 190 -11.41 14.57 5.30
CA ILE A 190 -11.15 14.32 3.90
C ILE A 190 -10.20 13.15 3.81
N GLU A 191 -10.57 12.11 3.07
CA GLU A 191 -9.79 10.90 2.85
C GLU A 191 -9.51 10.76 1.36
N ASP A 192 -8.28 10.46 0.98
CA ASP A 192 -7.92 10.18 -0.41
C ASP A 192 -6.92 9.04 -0.50
N LEU A 193 -6.91 8.38 -1.66
CA LEU A 193 -6.02 7.27 -1.97
C LEU A 193 -5.15 7.65 -3.17
N ALA A 194 -3.85 7.79 -2.95
CA ALA A 194 -2.87 7.95 -4.00
C ALA A 194 -2.74 6.67 -4.84
N ARG A 195 -2.21 6.83 -6.06
CA ARG A 195 -1.76 5.73 -6.91
C ARG A 195 -0.29 5.42 -6.66
N PRO A 196 0.17 4.18 -6.84
CA PRO A 196 1.60 3.87 -6.79
C PRO A 196 2.35 4.66 -7.89
N ALA A 197 3.46 5.30 -7.55
CA ALA A 197 4.31 5.96 -8.54
C ALA A 197 5.10 4.95 -9.37
N SER A 198 5.59 3.88 -8.72
CA SER A 198 6.28 2.75 -9.34
C SER A 198 5.31 1.63 -9.72
N GLY A 199 5.48 1.08 -10.92
CA GLY A 199 4.78 -0.12 -11.37
C GLY A 199 5.50 -1.42 -10.98
N LEU A 200 4.90 -2.57 -11.33
CA LEU A 200 5.52 -3.88 -11.16
C LEU A 200 6.86 -4.01 -11.91
N ALA A 201 6.97 -3.42 -13.10
CA ALA A 201 8.21 -3.44 -13.88
C ALA A 201 9.36 -2.67 -13.19
N ASP A 202 9.06 -1.56 -12.51
CA ASP A 202 10.05 -0.82 -11.72
C ASP A 202 10.54 -1.63 -10.53
N ILE A 203 9.62 -2.30 -9.83
CA ILE A 203 9.95 -3.19 -8.71
C ILE A 203 10.79 -4.38 -9.20
N ALA A 204 10.41 -4.99 -10.33
CA ALA A 204 11.12 -6.13 -10.89
C ALA A 204 12.55 -5.76 -11.30
N ARG A 205 12.75 -4.58 -11.91
CA ARG A 205 14.08 -4.03 -12.23
C ARG A 205 14.92 -3.75 -10.99
N ARG A 206 14.34 -3.06 -10.01
CA ARG A 206 15.06 -2.71 -8.77
C ARG A 206 15.47 -3.94 -7.96
N THR A 207 14.66 -4.99 -7.99
CA THR A 207 15.00 -6.25 -7.32
C THR A 207 15.94 -7.12 -8.16
N ASP A 208 16.19 -6.78 -9.45
CA ASP A 208 17.05 -7.58 -10.36
C ASP A 208 18.52 -7.25 -10.11
N ASP A 209 18.77 -6.02 -9.67
CA ASP A 209 20.07 -5.46 -9.35
C ASP A 209 20.35 -5.49 -7.84
N ILE A 210 20.04 -6.61 -7.19
CA ILE A 210 20.32 -6.81 -5.76
C ILE A 210 21.79 -7.21 -5.55
N SER A 211 22.34 -6.91 -4.37
CA SER A 211 23.72 -7.29 -4.06
C SER A 211 23.88 -8.81 -3.95
N ALA A 212 25.10 -9.30 -4.20
CA ALA A 212 25.43 -10.72 -4.04
C ALA A 212 25.05 -11.26 -2.65
N GLU A 213 25.27 -10.47 -1.59
CA GLU A 213 24.85 -10.79 -0.22
C GLU A 213 23.32 -10.99 -0.10
N MET A 214 22.52 -10.16 -0.76
CA MET A 214 21.06 -10.34 -0.78
C MET A 214 20.66 -11.56 -1.58
N GLU A 215 21.29 -11.80 -2.72
CA GLU A 215 21.03 -12.98 -3.54
C GLU A 215 21.39 -14.28 -2.80
N GLU A 216 22.54 -14.31 -2.12
CA GLU A 216 22.97 -15.45 -1.31
C GLU A 216 21.95 -15.76 -0.22
N GLU A 217 21.55 -14.77 0.58
CA GLU A 217 20.59 -14.94 1.66
C GLU A 217 19.17 -15.28 1.16
N LEU A 218 18.74 -14.71 0.03
CA LEU A 218 17.42 -14.94 -0.54
C LEU A 218 17.24 -16.38 -1.02
N PHE A 219 18.29 -16.99 -1.57
CA PHE A 219 18.28 -18.35 -2.12
C PHE A 219 19.22 -19.29 -1.33
N ALA A 220 19.28 -19.14 -0.01
CA ALA A 220 20.18 -19.89 0.87
C ALA A 220 19.72 -21.32 1.24
N GLY A 221 18.51 -21.75 0.84
CA GLY A 221 17.95 -23.05 1.21
C GLY A 221 18.37 -24.23 0.33
N GLY A 222 17.60 -25.31 0.42
CA GLY A 222 17.87 -26.60 -0.24
C GLY A 222 17.65 -26.64 -1.76
N LEU A 223 17.48 -27.84 -2.34
CA LEU A 223 17.39 -28.07 -3.79
C LEU A 223 16.35 -27.20 -4.51
N ASP A 224 15.21 -26.94 -3.88
CA ASP A 224 14.17 -26.12 -4.49
C ASP A 224 14.58 -24.64 -4.61
N ASP A 225 15.51 -24.16 -3.78
CA ASP A 225 16.05 -22.81 -3.88
C ASP A 225 17.11 -22.70 -4.98
N ALA A 226 17.76 -23.82 -5.36
CA ALA A 226 18.62 -23.87 -6.54
C ALA A 226 17.80 -23.69 -7.84
N ASN A 227 16.60 -24.27 -7.90
CA ASN A 227 15.67 -24.07 -9.01
C ASN A 227 15.16 -22.63 -9.09
N LEU A 228 14.80 -22.03 -7.94
CA LEU A 228 14.42 -20.62 -7.89
C LEU A 228 15.58 -19.69 -8.25
N ARG A 229 16.81 -20.01 -7.83
CA ARG A 229 18.02 -19.25 -8.18
C ARG A 229 18.32 -19.31 -9.67
N SER A 230 18.24 -20.49 -10.30
CA SER A 230 18.41 -20.60 -11.76
C SER A 230 17.32 -19.84 -12.51
N ARG A 231 16.05 -19.93 -12.10
CA ARG A 231 14.98 -19.10 -12.68
C ARG A 231 15.27 -17.62 -12.53
N HIS A 232 15.74 -17.17 -11.37
CA HIS A 232 16.12 -15.79 -11.16
C HIS A 232 17.29 -15.35 -12.07
N LYS A 233 18.28 -16.20 -12.37
CA LYS A 233 19.42 -15.82 -13.21
C LYS A 233 19.16 -15.94 -14.71
N ASP A 234 18.47 -17.00 -15.10
CA ASP A 234 18.50 -17.49 -16.47
C ASP A 234 17.17 -17.25 -17.21
N HIS A 235 16.09 -16.93 -16.48
CA HIS A 235 14.78 -16.77 -17.12
C HIS A 235 14.74 -15.46 -17.96
N PRO A 236 14.32 -15.54 -19.24
CA PRO A 236 14.31 -14.37 -20.14
C PRO A 236 13.34 -13.28 -19.68
N GLU A 237 12.18 -13.68 -19.17
CA GLU A 237 11.14 -12.75 -18.71
C GLU A 237 11.46 -12.18 -17.32
N LEU A 238 11.52 -10.85 -17.23
CA LEU A 238 11.81 -10.12 -15.98
C LEU A 238 10.78 -10.40 -14.87
N LEU A 239 9.51 -10.57 -15.25
CA LEU A 239 8.42 -10.83 -14.30
C LEU A 239 8.49 -12.25 -13.72
N GLU A 240 8.95 -13.23 -14.50
CA GLU A 240 9.22 -14.59 -14.00
C GLU A 240 10.41 -14.61 -13.04
N ARG A 241 11.45 -13.81 -13.32
CA ARG A 241 12.53 -13.59 -12.33
C ARG A 241 11.98 -12.99 -11.03
N LEU A 242 11.01 -12.07 -11.10
CA LEU A 242 10.36 -11.49 -9.91
C LEU A 242 9.54 -12.54 -9.15
N ALA A 243 8.78 -13.37 -9.85
CA ALA A 243 8.05 -14.49 -9.26
C ALA A 243 8.98 -15.42 -8.47
N ALA A 244 10.15 -15.77 -9.04
CA ALA A 244 11.14 -16.60 -8.35
C ALA A 244 11.66 -15.96 -7.05
N ARG A 245 11.95 -14.65 -7.05
CA ARG A 245 12.41 -13.91 -5.87
C ARG A 245 11.31 -13.76 -4.80
N LEU A 246 10.05 -13.59 -5.20
CA LEU A 246 8.91 -13.56 -4.29
C LEU A 246 8.71 -14.91 -3.59
N MET A 247 8.80 -16.02 -4.34
CA MET A 247 8.74 -17.36 -3.78
C MET A 247 9.90 -17.64 -2.83
N ALA A 248 11.11 -17.24 -3.20
CA ALA A 248 12.29 -17.36 -2.35
C ALA A 248 12.09 -16.57 -1.04
N LEU A 249 11.61 -15.33 -1.11
CA LEU A 249 11.30 -14.54 0.09
C LEU A 249 10.25 -15.22 0.98
N ALA A 250 9.20 -15.80 0.40
CA ALA A 250 8.17 -16.51 1.16
C ALA A 250 8.78 -17.66 1.97
N ARG A 251 9.65 -18.47 1.35
CA ARG A 251 10.36 -19.57 2.01
C ARG A 251 11.29 -19.11 3.12
N ARG A 252 12.15 -18.13 2.84
CA ARG A 252 13.03 -17.54 3.86
C ARG A 252 12.24 -16.97 5.04
N THR A 253 11.04 -16.44 4.78
CA THR A 253 10.15 -15.97 5.84
C THR A 253 9.56 -17.13 6.65
N ALA A 254 9.25 -18.27 6.04
CA ALA A 254 8.75 -19.44 6.76
C ALA A 254 9.78 -20.04 7.73
N GLU A 255 11.07 -19.94 7.39
CA GLU A 255 12.19 -20.45 8.19
C GLU A 255 12.63 -19.55 9.35
N ALA A 256 12.30 -18.25 9.29
CA ALA A 256 12.64 -17.25 10.30
C ALA A 256 11.73 -17.32 11.55
#